data_AF-A0A7Y9TH27-F1
#
_entry.id   AF-A0A7Y9TH27-F1
#
_cell.length_a   1.000
_cell.length_b   1.000
_cell.length_c   1.000
_cell.angle_alpha   90.00
_cell.angle_beta   90.00
_cell.angle_gamma   90.00
#
_symmetry.space_group_name_H-M   'P 1'
#
loop_
_entity.id
_entity.type
_entity.pdbx_description
1 polymer ?
#
loop_
_entity_poly.entity_id
_entity_poly.type
_entity_poly.pdbx_seq_one_letter_code
_entity_poly.pdbx_strand_id
1 'polypeptide(L)'
;MNAFMAYGVCVESNLDFCELPRVTGSKDAIQIQVERVTSIKADPGISVRSCVAQGRTVHIVSHVSYVNVQIDLALGFELWVSSRCIYCLALNGVPENLLKYWILQQIIPLFLLLCGSTEFLHGMAVSVTSYRKGQRNLPCMGFVGPSYAGKSTLLNYFLSQGHALVADDQLALSRHNYAEIAPTVPFYRPYRAAEELGILTARYSWEVRHLSRLYFLVPCAPEAETRIEKISGIDAVTALFHNIQYGLHNLARPDFFPLVESRFRGIADISRRIPAARLHVPRNLDRLPEVYDLIQNDHVS
;
A
#
# COMPACT_ATOMS: atom_id res chain seq x y z
N MET A 1 -1.14 -13.95 -22.65
CA MET A 1 -1.29 -13.12 -21.44
C MET A 1 -0.20 -12.08 -21.46
N ASN A 2 -0.50 -10.87 -21.00
CA ASN A 2 0.49 -9.80 -20.86
C ASN A 2 1.12 -9.89 -19.47
N ALA A 3 2.41 -9.57 -19.35
CA ALA A 3 3.14 -9.60 -18.09
C ALA A 3 3.59 -8.20 -17.68
N PHE A 4 3.31 -7.85 -16.41
CA PHE A 4 3.53 -6.53 -15.83
C PHE A 4 4.25 -6.61 -14.49
N MET A 5 4.88 -5.53 -14.05
CA MET A 5 5.43 -5.40 -12.70
C MET A 5 4.50 -4.58 -11.81
N ALA A 6 4.11 -5.12 -10.66
CA ALA A 6 3.37 -4.40 -9.62
C ALA A 6 3.79 -4.93 -8.24
N TYR A 7 3.94 -4.07 -7.24
CA TYR A 7 4.32 -4.49 -5.87
C TYR A 7 5.62 -5.32 -5.83
N GLY A 8 6.56 -5.05 -6.75
CA GLY A 8 7.81 -5.80 -6.90
C GLY A 8 7.65 -7.25 -7.38
N VAL A 9 6.48 -7.65 -7.88
CA VAL A 9 6.21 -8.99 -8.41
C VAL A 9 5.72 -8.95 -9.87
N CYS A 10 6.01 -10.02 -10.61
CA CYS A 10 5.46 -10.22 -11.94
C CYS A 10 3.97 -10.60 -11.84
N VAL A 11 3.14 -9.92 -12.61
CA VAL A 11 1.70 -10.16 -12.73
C VAL A 11 1.38 -10.46 -14.18
N GLU A 12 0.84 -11.65 -14.44
CA GLU A 12 0.36 -12.07 -15.76
C GLU A 12 -1.16 -11.95 -15.81
N SER A 13 -1.69 -11.28 -16.84
CA SER A 13 -3.14 -11.11 -16.95
C SER A 13 -3.65 -11.10 -18.38
N ASN A 14 -4.94 -11.44 -18.53
CA ASN A 14 -5.72 -11.16 -19.73
C ASN A 14 -6.33 -9.75 -19.74
N LEU A 15 -6.28 -9.02 -18.62
CA LEU A 15 -6.56 -7.58 -18.55
C LEU A 15 -5.29 -6.79 -18.86
N ASP A 16 -5.39 -5.73 -19.67
CA ASP A 16 -4.25 -4.89 -20.02
C ASP A 16 -3.99 -3.81 -18.97
N PHE A 17 -2.91 -3.93 -18.22
CA PHE A 17 -2.42 -2.89 -17.30
C PHE A 17 -1.31 -2.07 -17.97
N CYS A 18 -1.61 -1.46 -19.12
CA CYS A 18 -0.65 -0.73 -19.94
C CYS A 18 0.11 0.39 -19.20
N GLU A 19 -0.41 0.83 -18.07
CA GLU A 19 0.18 1.83 -17.19
C GLU A 19 1.31 1.29 -16.30
N LEU A 20 1.42 -0.04 -16.17
CA LEU A 20 2.48 -0.71 -15.45
C LEU A 20 3.66 -1.07 -16.40
N PRO A 21 4.89 -1.24 -15.87
CA PRO A 21 6.01 -1.72 -16.66
C PRO A 21 5.71 -3.08 -17.21
N ARG A 22 6.00 -3.25 -18.50
CA ARG A 22 6.01 -4.56 -19.11
C ARG A 22 7.29 -5.29 -18.74
N VAL A 23 7.15 -6.57 -18.44
CA VAL A 23 8.26 -7.48 -18.14
C VAL A 23 8.11 -8.74 -18.98
N THR A 24 9.19 -9.51 -19.11
CA THR A 24 9.08 -10.89 -19.56
C THR A 24 8.45 -11.73 -18.45
N GLY A 25 7.56 -12.66 -18.82
CA GLY A 25 6.88 -13.54 -17.88
C GLY A 25 7.84 -14.31 -16.96
N SER A 26 7.32 -14.75 -15.82
CA SER A 26 8.09 -15.43 -14.78
C SER A 26 7.35 -16.68 -14.31
N LYS A 27 8.11 -17.73 -13.94
CA LYS A 27 7.52 -18.94 -13.36
C LYS A 27 6.79 -18.67 -12.03
N ASP A 28 7.18 -17.61 -11.32
CA ASP A 28 6.60 -17.22 -10.03
C ASP A 28 5.55 -16.09 -10.17
N ALA A 29 5.10 -15.80 -11.40
CA ALA A 29 4.12 -14.75 -11.65
C ALA A 29 2.79 -15.03 -10.95
N ILE A 30 2.10 -13.96 -10.54
CA ILE A 30 0.70 -14.03 -10.13
C ILE A 30 -0.15 -14.02 -11.40
N GLN A 31 -1.02 -15.00 -11.57
CA GLN A 31 -1.93 -15.06 -12.72
C GLN A 31 -3.27 -14.42 -12.36
N ILE A 32 -3.70 -13.45 -13.15
CA ILE A 32 -4.99 -12.78 -13.00
C ILE A 32 -5.84 -13.04 -14.23
N GLN A 33 -6.93 -13.79 -14.06
CA GLN A 33 -7.88 -14.07 -15.11
C GLN A 33 -9.18 -13.32 -14.85
N VAL A 34 -9.57 -12.46 -15.77
CA VAL A 34 -10.81 -11.68 -15.72
C VAL A 34 -11.83 -12.28 -16.69
N GLU A 35 -13.01 -12.59 -16.17
CA GLU A 35 -14.17 -13.07 -16.92
C GLU A 35 -15.35 -12.10 -16.74
N ARG A 36 -16.06 -11.83 -17.84
CA ARG A 36 -17.26 -11.01 -17.85
C ARG A 36 -18.50 -11.90 -17.73
N VAL A 37 -19.36 -11.61 -16.76
CA VAL A 37 -20.52 -12.44 -16.42
C VAL A 37 -21.81 -11.62 -16.37
N THR A 38 -22.95 -12.28 -16.54
CA THR A 38 -24.27 -11.63 -16.47
C THR A 38 -24.78 -11.46 -15.04
N SER A 39 -24.31 -12.28 -14.11
CA SER A 39 -24.68 -12.23 -12.69
C SER A 39 -23.56 -12.75 -11.81
N ILE A 40 -23.43 -12.20 -10.61
CA ILE A 40 -22.56 -12.71 -9.54
C ILE A 40 -23.48 -13.00 -8.36
N LYS A 41 -23.39 -14.21 -7.83
CA LYS A 41 -24.16 -14.64 -6.67
C LYS A 41 -23.40 -14.31 -5.39
N ALA A 42 -24.13 -14.02 -4.32
CA ALA A 42 -23.54 -13.93 -2.99
C ALA A 42 -22.81 -15.25 -2.67
N ASP A 43 -21.59 -15.14 -2.15
CA ASP A 43 -20.80 -16.30 -1.79
C ASP A 43 -21.29 -16.86 -0.43
N PRO A 44 -21.72 -18.14 -0.36
CA PRO A 44 -22.25 -18.74 0.87
C PRO A 44 -21.15 -19.14 1.87
N GLY A 45 -19.87 -18.87 1.59
CA GLY A 45 -18.77 -19.20 2.49
C GLY A 45 -18.81 -18.44 3.82
N ILE A 46 -17.81 -18.69 4.65
CA ILE A 46 -17.77 -18.09 6.00
C ILE A 46 -17.25 -16.65 5.90
N SER A 47 -18.08 -15.69 6.31
CA SER A 47 -17.70 -14.28 6.36
C SER A 47 -16.51 -14.05 7.28
N VAL A 48 -15.42 -13.55 6.72
CA VAL A 48 -14.22 -13.11 7.44
C VAL A 48 -14.33 -11.65 7.83
N ARG A 49 -14.81 -10.80 6.91
CA ARG A 49 -14.97 -9.37 7.14
C ARG A 49 -16.03 -8.80 6.21
N SER A 50 -16.79 -7.84 6.72
CA SER A 50 -17.62 -6.95 5.91
C SER A 50 -17.27 -5.51 6.27
N CYS A 51 -17.03 -4.66 5.27
CA CYS A 51 -16.76 -3.25 5.49
C CYS A 51 -17.16 -2.40 4.30
N VAL A 52 -17.32 -1.10 4.51
CA VAL A 52 -17.47 -0.13 3.43
C VAL A 52 -16.10 0.41 3.04
N ALA A 53 -15.76 0.33 1.76
CA ALA A 53 -14.55 0.92 1.19
C ALA A 53 -14.93 1.64 -0.11
N GLN A 54 -14.52 2.90 -0.25
CA GLN A 54 -14.80 3.72 -1.44
C GLN A 54 -16.30 3.82 -1.80
N GLY A 55 -17.17 3.84 -0.79
CA GLY A 55 -18.62 3.87 -0.99
C GLY A 55 -19.24 2.53 -1.38
N ARG A 56 -18.45 1.46 -1.46
CA ARG A 56 -18.92 0.10 -1.77
C ARG A 56 -18.84 -0.82 -0.58
N THR A 57 -19.73 -1.79 -0.53
CA THR A 57 -19.67 -2.90 0.43
C THR A 57 -18.69 -3.94 -0.07
N VAL A 58 -17.66 -4.20 0.73
CA VAL A 58 -16.65 -5.23 0.49
C VAL A 58 -16.86 -6.36 1.48
N HIS A 59 -17.17 -7.54 0.95
CA HIS A 59 -17.29 -8.77 1.71
C HIS A 59 -16.08 -9.65 1.44
N ILE A 60 -15.36 -10.04 2.49
CA ILE A 60 -14.29 -11.03 2.43
C ILE A 60 -14.84 -12.30 3.05
N VAL A 61 -14.87 -13.36 2.25
CA VAL A 61 -15.39 -14.66 2.61
C VAL A 61 -14.27 -15.68 2.45
N SER A 62 -14.17 -16.66 3.34
CA SER A 62 -13.13 -17.68 3.24
C SER A 62 -13.72 -19.06 3.00
N HIS A 63 -13.07 -19.79 2.10
CA HIS A 63 -13.26 -21.19 1.82
C HIS A 63 -12.05 -22.01 2.27
N VAL A 64 -12.12 -23.32 2.12
CA VAL A 64 -11.00 -24.23 2.44
C VAL A 64 -9.81 -24.00 1.52
N SER A 65 -10.05 -23.70 0.24
CA SER A 65 -9.01 -23.64 -0.79
C SER A 65 -8.68 -22.24 -1.29
N TYR A 66 -9.54 -21.26 -1.02
CA TYR A 66 -9.37 -19.88 -1.49
C TYR A 66 -10.06 -18.87 -0.57
N VAL A 67 -9.73 -17.59 -0.76
CA VAL A 67 -10.44 -16.46 -0.16
C VAL A 67 -11.23 -15.77 -1.26
N ASN A 68 -12.52 -15.50 -1.03
CA ASN A 68 -13.36 -14.73 -1.94
C ASN A 68 -13.51 -13.28 -1.46
N VAL A 69 -13.46 -12.33 -2.38
CA VAL A 69 -13.77 -10.91 -2.11
C VAL A 69 -14.88 -10.47 -3.05
N GLN A 70 -16.01 -10.06 -2.51
CA GLN A 70 -17.14 -9.52 -3.27
C GLN A 70 -17.32 -8.03 -3.03
N ILE A 71 -17.61 -7.29 -4.09
CA ILE A 71 -17.77 -5.83 -4.06
C ILE A 71 -19.13 -5.49 -4.66
N ASP A 72 -20.09 -5.15 -3.80
CA ASP A 72 -21.49 -4.86 -4.16
C ASP A 72 -22.14 -5.86 -5.14
N LEU A 73 -21.67 -7.11 -5.14
CA LEU A 73 -22.04 -8.13 -6.14
C LEU A 73 -21.79 -7.70 -7.61
N ALA A 74 -21.03 -6.63 -7.84
CA ALA A 74 -20.61 -6.18 -9.16
C ALA A 74 -19.27 -6.81 -9.57
N LEU A 75 -18.43 -7.12 -8.58
CA LEU A 75 -17.13 -7.78 -8.74
C LEU A 75 -17.01 -8.93 -7.72
N GLY A 76 -16.42 -10.03 -8.17
CA GLY A 76 -16.02 -11.16 -7.33
C GLY A 76 -14.57 -11.53 -7.63
N PHE A 77 -13.79 -11.80 -6.59
CA PHE A 77 -12.39 -12.19 -6.72
C PHE A 77 -12.12 -13.44 -5.90
N GLU A 78 -11.66 -14.51 -6.53
CA GLU A 78 -11.20 -15.72 -5.87
C GLU A 78 -9.68 -15.73 -5.81
N LEU A 79 -9.15 -15.75 -4.59
CA LEU A 79 -7.73 -15.67 -4.27
C LEU A 79 -7.19 -17.05 -3.93
N TRP A 80 -6.60 -17.73 -4.92
CA TRP A 80 -6.03 -19.05 -4.80
C TRP A 80 -4.52 -18.95 -4.52
N VAL A 81 -4.17 -18.81 -3.24
CA VAL A 81 -2.79 -18.56 -2.80
C VAL A 81 -1.83 -19.69 -3.20
N SER A 82 -2.26 -20.95 -3.11
CA SER A 82 -1.43 -22.12 -3.41
C SER A 82 -1.04 -22.24 -4.89
N SER A 83 -1.93 -21.84 -5.80
CA SER A 83 -1.69 -21.85 -7.25
C SER A 83 -1.23 -20.52 -7.81
N ARG A 84 -1.10 -19.48 -6.96
CA ARG A 84 -0.75 -18.11 -7.38
C ARG A 84 -1.73 -17.50 -8.39
N CYS A 85 -3.01 -17.85 -8.28
CA CYS A 85 -4.06 -17.40 -9.19
C CYS A 85 -5.09 -16.49 -8.52
N ILE A 86 -5.55 -15.50 -9.26
CA ILE A 86 -6.66 -14.61 -8.93
C ILE A 86 -7.68 -14.71 -10.07
N TYR A 87 -8.85 -15.26 -9.79
CA TYR A 87 -9.96 -15.25 -10.74
C TYR A 87 -10.88 -14.08 -10.42
N CYS A 88 -11.13 -13.23 -11.40
CA CYS A 88 -12.00 -12.07 -11.29
C CYS A 88 -13.24 -12.28 -12.14
N LEU A 89 -14.40 -12.32 -11.49
CA LEU A 89 -15.71 -12.28 -12.13
C LEU A 89 -16.21 -10.84 -12.07
N ALA A 90 -16.53 -10.27 -13.24
CA ALA A 90 -17.00 -8.90 -13.35
C ALA A 90 -18.33 -8.84 -14.08
N LEU A 91 -19.33 -8.16 -13.52
CA LEU A 91 -20.59 -7.96 -14.23
C LEU A 91 -20.38 -7.24 -15.58
N ASN A 92 -21.20 -7.63 -16.55
CA ASN A 92 -21.29 -6.92 -17.82
C ASN A 92 -21.59 -5.43 -17.57
N GLY A 93 -20.87 -4.56 -18.27
CA GLY A 93 -20.99 -3.10 -18.12
C GLY A 93 -20.10 -2.50 -17.03
N VAL A 94 -19.43 -3.30 -16.19
CA VAL A 94 -18.43 -2.76 -15.25
C VAL A 94 -17.25 -2.16 -16.04
N PRO A 95 -16.93 -0.87 -15.87
CA PRO A 95 -15.81 -0.25 -16.58
C PRO A 95 -14.46 -0.89 -16.25
N GLU A 96 -13.54 -0.93 -17.23
CA GLU A 96 -12.21 -1.50 -17.02
C GLU A 96 -11.36 -0.71 -16.02
N ASN A 97 -11.46 0.62 -15.99
CA ASN A 97 -10.75 1.45 -15.02
C ASN A 97 -11.15 1.10 -13.58
N LEU A 98 -12.42 0.79 -13.35
CA LEU A 98 -12.92 0.34 -12.05
C LEU A 98 -12.34 -1.04 -11.67
N LEU A 99 -12.26 -1.97 -12.64
CA LEU A 99 -11.58 -3.26 -12.44
C LEU A 99 -10.11 -3.08 -12.08
N LYS A 100 -9.38 -2.28 -12.87
CA LYS A 100 -7.98 -1.97 -12.62
C LYS A 100 -7.78 -1.37 -11.23
N TYR A 101 -8.64 -0.44 -10.83
CA TYR A 101 -8.63 0.16 -9.50
C TYR A 101 -8.69 -0.91 -8.41
N TRP A 102 -9.73 -1.76 -8.41
CA TRP A 102 -9.91 -2.76 -7.36
C TRP A 102 -8.79 -3.82 -7.39
N ILE A 103 -8.37 -4.26 -8.57
CA ILE A 103 -7.29 -5.25 -8.70
C ILE A 103 -5.99 -4.69 -8.12
N LEU A 104 -5.56 -3.51 -8.58
CA LEU A 104 -4.29 -2.93 -8.19
C LEU A 104 -4.31 -2.46 -6.73
N GLN A 105 -5.35 -1.73 -6.31
CA GLN A 105 -5.38 -1.07 -5.00
C GLN A 105 -5.87 -1.97 -3.87
N GLN A 106 -6.52 -3.11 -4.13
CA GLN A 106 -7.10 -3.91 -3.04
C GLN A 106 -6.77 -5.39 -3.16
N ILE A 107 -6.93 -5.96 -4.35
CA ILE A 107 -6.85 -7.41 -4.52
C ILE A 107 -5.41 -7.94 -4.56
N ILE A 108 -4.52 -7.35 -5.36
CA ILE A 108 -3.10 -7.75 -5.38
C ILE A 108 -2.45 -7.58 -3.99
N PRO A 109 -2.62 -6.44 -3.27
CA PRO A 109 -2.06 -6.28 -1.93
C PRO A 109 -2.59 -7.32 -0.94
N LEU A 110 -3.91 -7.56 -0.93
CA LEU A 110 -4.50 -8.59 -0.08
C LEU A 110 -3.96 -9.98 -0.43
N PHE A 111 -3.83 -10.29 -1.72
CA PHE A 111 -3.26 -11.55 -2.19
C PHE A 111 -1.82 -11.74 -1.69
N LEU A 112 -0.97 -10.72 -1.81
CA LEU A 112 0.41 -10.73 -1.33
C LEU A 112 0.52 -10.85 0.18
N LEU A 113 -0.41 -10.22 0.93
CA LEU A 113 -0.51 -10.40 2.37
C LEU A 113 -0.85 -11.85 2.73
N LEU A 114 -1.82 -12.45 2.04
CA LEU A 114 -2.24 -13.84 2.25
C LEU A 114 -1.15 -14.85 1.86
N CYS A 115 -0.31 -14.53 0.87
CA CYS A 115 0.88 -15.30 0.53
C CYS A 115 1.96 -15.25 1.62
N GLY A 116 1.87 -14.31 2.56
CA GLY A 116 2.87 -14.14 3.61
C GLY A 116 4.20 -13.55 3.10
N SER A 117 4.25 -12.99 1.89
CA SER A 117 5.46 -12.37 1.32
C SER A 117 5.63 -10.90 1.70
N THR A 118 4.52 -10.22 2.00
CA THR A 118 4.50 -8.75 2.13
C THR A 118 3.68 -8.32 3.34
N GLU A 119 4.14 -7.30 4.05
CA GLU A 119 3.41 -6.60 5.09
C GLU A 119 2.99 -5.22 4.58
N PHE A 120 1.77 -4.78 4.92
CA PHE A 120 1.21 -3.55 4.38
C PHE A 120 0.88 -2.55 5.49
N LEU A 121 1.41 -1.34 5.36
CA LEU A 121 1.02 -0.19 6.16
C LEU A 121 0.23 0.81 5.29
N HIS A 122 -0.70 1.54 5.92
CA HIS A 122 -1.38 2.66 5.28
C HIS A 122 -0.45 3.87 5.27
N GLY A 123 0.16 4.12 4.11
CA GLY A 123 1.13 5.19 3.96
C GLY A 123 1.65 5.32 2.54
N MET A 124 2.66 6.15 2.37
CA MET A 124 3.34 6.39 1.08
C MET A 124 4.84 6.38 1.26
N ALA A 125 5.57 6.21 0.18
CA ALA A 125 7.00 6.37 0.16
C ALA A 125 7.49 7.15 -1.06
N VAL A 126 8.58 7.87 -0.84
CA VAL A 126 9.31 8.61 -1.88
C VAL A 126 10.77 8.22 -1.86
N SER A 127 11.36 8.10 -3.03
CA SER A 127 12.81 8.01 -3.19
C SER A 127 13.39 9.39 -3.47
N VAL A 128 14.34 9.79 -2.63
CA VAL A 128 14.90 11.14 -2.62
C VAL A 128 16.11 11.21 -3.54
N THR A 129 15.95 11.89 -4.67
CA THR A 129 17.09 12.34 -5.48
C THR A 129 17.80 13.49 -4.75
N SER A 130 19.10 13.36 -4.48
CA SER A 130 19.88 14.42 -3.84
C SER A 130 20.05 15.61 -4.79
N TYR A 131 19.81 16.81 -4.26
CA TYR A 131 19.95 18.08 -4.99
C TYR A 131 21.32 18.73 -4.83
N ARG A 132 22.06 18.39 -3.77
CA ARG A 132 23.33 19.04 -3.43
C ARG A 132 24.44 18.01 -3.24
N LYS A 133 25.53 18.20 -4.01
CA LYS A 133 26.74 17.39 -3.93
C LYS A 133 27.31 17.46 -2.50
N GLY A 134 27.31 16.34 -1.78
CA GLY A 134 27.81 16.24 -0.40
C GLY A 134 26.74 16.16 0.71
N GLN A 135 25.45 16.29 0.40
CA GLN A 135 24.38 16.13 1.39
C GLN A 135 24.02 14.64 1.56
N ARG A 136 24.15 14.12 2.80
CA ARG A 136 23.70 12.77 3.17
C ARG A 136 22.18 12.78 3.33
N ASN A 137 21.45 12.56 2.23
CA ASN A 137 19.99 12.45 2.26
C ASN A 137 19.57 11.00 2.54
N LEU A 138 18.38 10.85 3.10
CA LEU A 138 17.72 9.55 3.25
C LEU A 138 17.22 9.08 1.87
N PRO A 139 17.78 8.01 1.26
CA PRO A 139 17.48 7.63 -0.12
C PRO A 139 16.01 7.23 -0.34
N CYS A 140 15.32 6.75 0.69
CA CYS A 140 13.90 6.44 0.65
C CYS A 140 13.26 6.69 2.02
N MET A 141 12.11 7.37 2.03
CA MET A 141 11.39 7.73 3.25
C MET A 141 9.92 7.35 3.12
N GLY A 142 9.34 6.89 4.23
CA GLY A 142 7.94 6.51 4.34
C GLY A 142 7.18 7.49 5.20
N PHE A 143 5.93 7.76 4.86
CA PHE A 143 5.02 8.58 5.63
C PHE A 143 3.74 7.82 5.92
N VAL A 144 3.43 7.69 7.21
CA VAL A 144 2.25 7.03 7.76
C VAL A 144 1.54 7.98 8.69
N GLY A 145 0.29 7.71 9.00
CA GLY A 145 -0.51 8.56 9.88
C GLY A 145 -1.99 8.45 9.58
N PRO A 146 -2.84 9.06 10.41
CA PRO A 146 -4.28 8.97 10.24
C PRO A 146 -4.74 9.58 8.91
N SER A 147 -6.01 9.31 8.56
CA SER A 147 -6.66 10.06 7.48
C SER A 147 -6.59 11.57 7.76
N TYR A 148 -6.43 12.35 6.70
CA TYR A 148 -6.26 13.82 6.76
C TYR A 148 -4.99 14.31 7.48
N ALA A 149 -4.01 13.44 7.73
CA ALA A 149 -2.75 13.86 8.35
C ALA A 149 -1.79 14.66 7.43
N GLY A 150 -2.22 15.07 6.23
CA GLY A 150 -1.36 15.76 5.26
C GLY A 150 -0.47 14.82 4.43
N LYS A 151 -0.65 13.50 4.58
CA LYS A 151 -0.06 12.41 3.78
C LYS A 151 0.08 12.75 2.29
N SER A 152 -1.03 12.75 1.55
CA SER A 152 -1.03 12.99 0.09
C SER A 152 -0.51 14.37 -0.30
N THR A 153 -0.72 15.38 0.56
CA THR A 153 -0.20 16.74 0.37
C THR A 153 1.33 16.74 0.40
N LEU A 154 1.92 16.06 1.37
CA LEU A 154 3.37 15.94 1.50
C LEU A 154 3.95 15.14 0.33
N LEU A 155 3.33 14.01 -0.05
CA LEU A 155 3.73 13.26 -1.25
C LEU A 155 3.79 14.16 -2.48
N ASN A 156 2.71 14.88 -2.74
CA ASN A 156 2.60 15.77 -3.90
C ASN A 156 3.68 16.85 -3.88
N TYR A 157 4.01 17.38 -2.70
CA TYR A 157 5.10 18.33 -2.54
C TYR A 157 6.46 17.69 -2.87
N PHE A 158 6.76 16.49 -2.36
CA PHE A 158 8.00 15.78 -2.72
C PHE A 158 8.12 15.49 -4.23
N LEU A 159 7.02 15.10 -4.87
CA LEU A 159 7.01 14.88 -6.32
C LEU A 159 7.18 16.18 -7.12
N SER A 160 6.62 17.30 -6.65
CA SER A 160 6.83 18.62 -7.28
C SER A 160 8.27 19.12 -7.10
N GLN A 161 8.92 18.74 -6.01
CA GLN A 161 10.37 18.85 -5.80
C GLN A 161 11.14 17.74 -6.53
N GLY A 162 10.57 17.09 -7.55
CA GLY A 162 11.28 16.22 -8.47
C GLY A 162 11.76 14.86 -7.94
N HIS A 163 11.36 14.47 -6.74
CA HIS A 163 11.61 13.13 -6.21
C HIS A 163 10.75 12.06 -6.91
N ALA A 164 11.09 10.79 -6.70
CA ALA A 164 10.38 9.68 -7.33
C ALA A 164 9.37 9.04 -6.37
N LEU A 165 8.19 8.72 -6.90
CA LEU A 165 7.18 7.91 -6.22
C LEU A 165 7.68 6.48 -6.05
N VAL A 166 7.55 5.93 -4.84
CA VAL A 166 7.74 4.49 -4.58
C VAL A 166 6.39 3.85 -4.30
N ALA A 167 5.60 4.50 -3.45
CA ALA A 167 4.29 4.00 -3.05
C ALA A 167 3.34 5.14 -2.70
N ASP A 168 2.05 4.98 -3.02
CA ASP A 168 0.94 5.79 -2.50
C ASP A 168 -0.12 4.87 -1.89
N ASP A 169 -0.77 5.33 -0.82
CA ASP A 169 -1.79 4.67 0.01
C ASP A 169 -1.36 3.35 0.73
N GLN A 170 -0.43 2.60 0.16
CA GLN A 170 0.04 1.30 0.60
C GLN A 170 1.56 1.19 0.59
N LEU A 171 2.16 1.14 1.79
CA LEU A 171 3.57 0.81 1.94
C LEU A 171 3.72 -0.72 1.97
N ALA A 172 4.31 -1.28 0.91
CA ALA A 172 4.52 -2.71 0.74
C ALA A 172 5.92 -3.12 1.26
N LEU A 173 6.00 -3.58 2.51
CA LEU A 173 7.25 -4.01 3.14
C LEU A 173 7.50 -5.50 2.90
N SER A 174 8.71 -5.85 2.46
CA SER A 174 9.09 -7.26 2.28
C SER A 174 9.16 -7.99 3.63
N ARG A 175 8.53 -9.16 3.73
CA ARG A 175 8.64 -9.99 4.95
C ARG A 175 9.98 -10.73 5.05
N HIS A 176 10.71 -10.85 3.95
CA HIS A 176 12.08 -11.36 3.96
C HIS A 176 13.07 -10.35 4.55
N ASN A 177 12.85 -9.07 4.27
CA ASN A 177 13.60 -7.97 4.85
C ASN A 177 12.68 -6.77 5.07
N TYR A 178 12.22 -6.57 6.31
CA TYR A 178 11.28 -5.50 6.62
C TYR A 178 11.80 -4.08 6.38
N ALA A 179 13.09 -3.89 6.14
CA ALA A 179 13.64 -2.60 5.72
C ALA A 179 13.49 -2.34 4.21
N GLU A 180 13.07 -3.33 3.42
CA GLU A 180 12.85 -3.18 2.00
C GLU A 180 11.39 -2.86 1.70
N ILE A 181 11.19 -1.83 0.87
CA ILE A 181 9.90 -1.47 0.31
C ILE A 181 9.85 -1.84 -1.17
N ALA A 182 8.82 -2.60 -1.54
CA ALA A 182 8.49 -2.87 -2.91
C ALA A 182 7.72 -1.67 -3.50
N PRO A 183 8.03 -1.26 -4.74
CA PRO A 183 7.30 -0.19 -5.39
C PRO A 183 5.90 -0.68 -5.79
N THR A 184 4.87 0.13 -5.56
CA THR A 184 3.47 -0.33 -5.73
C THR A 184 2.99 -0.18 -7.17
N VAL A 185 2.43 0.98 -7.52
CA VAL A 185 1.94 1.34 -8.85
C VAL A 185 2.29 2.80 -9.15
N PRO A 186 2.46 3.19 -10.43
CA PRO A 186 2.95 4.52 -10.80
C PRO A 186 1.88 5.63 -10.72
N PHE A 187 0.94 5.50 -9.79
CA PHE A 187 -0.14 6.46 -9.57
C PHE A 187 -0.06 7.06 -8.18
N TYR A 188 -0.37 8.35 -8.08
CA TYR A 188 -0.57 9.01 -6.80
C TYR A 188 -1.82 9.88 -6.81
N ARG A 189 -2.43 10.08 -5.64
CA ARG A 189 -3.67 10.85 -5.48
C ARG A 189 -3.44 12.08 -4.60
N PRO A 190 -3.21 13.27 -5.19
CA PRO A 190 -3.14 14.52 -4.42
C PRO A 190 -4.54 15.00 -3.98
N TYR A 191 -5.60 14.34 -4.45
CA TYR A 191 -6.99 14.58 -4.14
C TYR A 191 -7.66 13.31 -3.61
N ARG A 192 -8.91 13.42 -3.14
CA ARG A 192 -9.73 12.28 -2.72
C ARG A 192 -10.87 12.08 -3.70
N ALA A 193 -10.71 11.12 -4.60
CA ALA A 193 -11.77 10.62 -5.45
C ALA A 193 -11.92 9.12 -5.21
N ALA A 194 -13.17 8.65 -5.13
CA ALA A 194 -13.44 7.24 -4.98
C ALA A 194 -13.16 6.49 -6.28
N GLU A 195 -12.59 5.30 -6.17
CA GLU A 195 -12.41 4.37 -7.30
C GLU A 195 -11.53 4.87 -8.46
N GLU A 196 -10.70 5.87 -8.19
CA GLU A 196 -9.70 6.35 -9.13
C GLU A 196 -8.30 5.88 -8.74
N LEU A 197 -7.50 5.50 -9.74
CA LEU A 197 -6.08 5.20 -9.56
C LEU A 197 -5.28 6.46 -9.21
N GLY A 198 -5.68 7.62 -9.74
CA GLY A 198 -5.01 8.90 -9.55
C GLY A 198 -4.20 9.34 -10.77
N ILE A 199 -3.17 10.14 -10.53
CA ILE A 199 -2.32 10.73 -11.56
C ILE A 199 -1.15 9.80 -11.84
N LEU A 200 -0.99 9.38 -13.10
CA LEU A 200 0.18 8.65 -13.56
C LEU A 200 1.42 9.55 -13.51
N THR A 201 2.50 9.09 -12.87
CA THR A 201 3.77 9.84 -12.81
C THR A 201 4.88 9.12 -13.55
N ALA A 202 5.61 9.86 -14.38
CA ALA A 202 6.85 9.38 -15.00
C ALA A 202 8.01 9.28 -13.98
N ARG A 203 7.92 9.99 -12.85
CA ARG A 203 8.90 9.93 -11.76
C ARG A 203 8.50 8.84 -10.77
N TYR A 204 8.64 7.60 -11.20
CA TYR A 204 8.35 6.41 -10.38
C TYR A 204 9.61 5.54 -10.28
N SER A 205 9.84 4.97 -9.09
CA SER A 205 10.93 4.04 -8.84
C SER A 205 10.43 2.61 -9.01
N TRP A 206 10.93 1.90 -10.01
CA TRP A 206 10.59 0.49 -10.30
C TRP A 206 11.37 -0.52 -9.45
N GLU A 207 12.37 -0.05 -8.71
CA GLU A 207 13.26 -0.87 -7.90
C GLU A 207 12.76 -0.96 -6.46
N VAL A 208 12.99 -2.12 -5.84
CA VAL A 208 12.91 -2.26 -4.38
C VAL A 208 13.91 -1.29 -3.74
N ARG A 209 13.47 -0.56 -2.72
CA ARG A 209 14.29 0.42 -2.00
C ARG A 209 14.46 0.03 -0.55
N HIS A 210 15.61 0.38 0.03
CA HIS A 210 15.77 0.33 1.47
C HIS A 210 15.11 1.56 2.11
N LEU A 211 14.10 1.34 2.95
CA LEU A 211 13.40 2.36 3.70
C LEU A 211 14.29 2.86 4.85
N SER A 212 14.80 4.08 4.73
CA SER A 212 15.74 4.64 5.70
C SER A 212 15.06 5.18 6.95
N ARG A 213 13.80 5.61 6.83
CA ARG A 213 13.06 6.27 7.90
C ARG A 213 11.55 6.17 7.67
N LEU A 214 10.81 6.00 8.76
CA LEU A 214 9.35 6.06 8.77
C LEU A 214 8.87 7.23 9.63
N TYR A 215 8.17 8.17 9.01
CA TYR A 215 7.58 9.33 9.67
C TYR A 215 6.09 9.11 9.95
N PHE A 216 5.71 9.23 11.22
CA PHE A 216 4.33 9.26 11.68
C PHE A 216 3.86 10.72 11.73
N LEU A 217 2.99 11.09 10.80
CA LEU A 217 2.48 12.45 10.68
C LEU A 217 1.54 12.77 11.84
N VAL A 218 1.88 13.82 12.58
CA VAL A 218 1.10 14.37 13.69
C VAL A 218 0.64 15.78 13.29
N PRO A 219 -0.64 15.96 12.89
CA PRO A 219 -1.16 17.29 12.57
C PRO A 219 -1.12 18.20 13.79
N CYS A 220 -0.64 19.44 13.61
CA CYS A 220 -0.54 20.44 14.65
C CYS A 220 -1.24 21.74 14.24
N ALA A 221 -1.42 22.66 15.18
CA ALA A 221 -1.98 23.99 14.91
C ALA A 221 -1.15 24.72 13.83
N PRO A 222 -1.74 25.63 13.04
CA PRO A 222 -1.04 26.34 11.96
C PRO A 222 0.25 27.07 12.38
N GLU A 223 0.27 27.58 13.61
CA GLU A 223 1.40 28.33 14.20
C GLU A 223 2.37 27.44 15.01
N ALA A 224 2.07 26.14 15.16
CA ALA A 224 2.91 25.25 15.94
C ALA A 224 4.29 25.07 15.29
N GLU A 225 5.31 24.77 16.08
CA GLU A 225 6.64 24.45 15.59
C GLU A 225 6.63 23.13 14.79
N THR A 226 7.32 23.12 13.64
CA THR A 226 7.59 21.89 12.90
C THR A 226 8.76 21.17 13.54
N ARG A 227 8.58 19.91 13.95
CA ARG A 227 9.64 19.15 14.63
C ARG A 227 9.56 17.64 14.36
N ILE A 228 10.70 16.98 14.51
CA ILE A 228 10.85 15.52 14.42
C ILE A 228 11.16 14.98 15.82
N GLU A 229 10.33 14.07 16.31
CA GLU A 229 10.51 13.37 17.59
C GLU A 229 10.78 11.89 17.32
N LYS A 230 11.99 11.41 17.63
CA LYS A 230 12.35 9.99 17.44
C LYS A 230 11.52 9.12 18.38
N ILE A 231 11.02 8.00 17.85
CA ILE A 231 10.27 7.01 18.63
C ILE A 231 10.90 5.64 18.50
N SER A 232 10.80 4.83 19.55
CA SER A 232 11.39 3.49 19.61
C SER A 232 10.61 2.58 20.56
N GLY A 233 10.89 1.28 20.54
CA GLY A 233 10.27 0.32 21.45
C GLY A 233 8.75 0.29 21.31
N ILE A 234 8.03 0.30 22.43
CA ILE A 234 6.58 0.16 22.46
C ILE A 234 5.85 1.30 21.72
N ASP A 235 6.41 2.51 21.73
CA ASP A 235 5.84 3.66 21.03
C ASP A 235 5.84 3.46 19.52
N ALA A 236 6.95 2.96 18.96
CA ALA A 236 7.08 2.66 17.54
C ALA A 236 6.16 1.49 17.14
N VAL A 237 6.12 0.43 17.95
CA VAL A 237 5.23 -0.72 17.73
C VAL A 237 3.76 -0.29 17.72
N THR A 238 3.34 0.51 18.69
CA THR A 238 1.96 1.00 18.81
C THR A 238 1.59 1.89 17.63
N ALA A 239 2.49 2.78 17.24
CA ALA A 239 2.28 3.67 16.09
C ALA A 239 2.14 2.86 14.78
N LEU A 240 3.00 1.86 14.56
CA LEU A 240 2.90 0.95 13.42
C LEU A 240 1.59 0.16 13.42
N PHE A 241 1.20 -0.37 14.57
CA PHE A 241 0.01 -1.20 14.72
C PHE A 241 -1.26 -0.47 14.27
N HIS A 242 -1.40 0.80 14.64
CA HIS A 242 -2.53 1.64 14.20
C HIS A 242 -2.56 1.94 12.70
N ASN A 243 -1.46 1.69 11.98
CA ASN A 243 -1.35 1.93 10.54
C ASN A 243 -1.31 0.63 9.73
N ILE A 244 -1.55 -0.53 10.33
CA ILE A 244 -1.65 -1.80 9.60
C ILE A 244 -2.85 -1.79 8.64
N GLN A 245 -2.63 -2.23 7.39
CA GLN A 245 -3.71 -2.44 6.42
C GLN A 245 -4.36 -3.82 6.58
N TYR A 246 -5.60 -4.00 6.09
CA TYR A 246 -6.29 -5.30 6.08
C TYR A 246 -6.45 -5.99 7.44
N GLY A 247 -7.32 -5.47 8.32
CA GLY A 247 -7.69 -6.21 9.53
C GLY A 247 -8.44 -7.50 9.19
N LEU A 248 -7.80 -8.67 9.34
CA LEU A 248 -8.37 -10.00 9.07
C LEU A 248 -8.67 -10.81 10.35
N HIS A 249 -8.74 -10.13 11.49
CA HIS A 249 -9.07 -10.79 12.76
C HIS A 249 -10.56 -11.18 12.75
N ASN A 250 -10.86 -12.46 12.86
CA ASN A 250 -12.22 -12.95 13.02
C ASN A 250 -12.25 -14.21 13.88
N LEU A 251 -12.91 -14.15 15.03
CA LEU A 251 -13.02 -15.25 15.97
C LEU A 251 -13.74 -16.48 15.39
N ALA A 252 -14.61 -16.29 14.40
CA ALA A 252 -15.31 -17.38 13.70
C ALA A 252 -14.41 -18.13 12.70
N ARG A 253 -13.19 -17.63 12.41
CA ARG A 253 -12.20 -18.30 11.55
C ARG A 253 -10.80 -18.25 12.18
N PRO A 254 -10.51 -19.17 13.11
CA PRO A 254 -9.18 -19.27 13.74
C PRO A 254 -8.07 -19.58 12.73
N ASP A 255 -8.39 -20.04 11.52
CA ASP A 255 -7.42 -20.30 10.44
C ASP A 255 -6.62 -19.05 10.05
N PHE A 256 -7.15 -17.85 10.28
CA PHE A 256 -6.42 -16.59 10.07
C PHE A 256 -5.56 -16.17 11.28
N PHE A 257 -5.69 -16.83 12.43
CA PHE A 257 -4.92 -16.48 13.63
C PHE A 257 -3.41 -16.63 13.42
N PRO A 258 -2.89 -17.69 12.76
CA PRO A 258 -1.47 -17.76 12.44
C PRO A 258 -0.99 -16.58 11.60
N LEU A 259 -1.80 -16.10 10.63
CA LEU A 259 -1.49 -14.91 9.86
C LEU A 259 -1.49 -13.67 10.76
N VAL A 260 -2.53 -13.46 11.58
CA VAL A 260 -2.61 -12.33 12.51
C VAL A 260 -1.42 -12.31 13.48
N GLU A 261 -1.06 -13.45 14.07
CA GLU A 261 0.10 -13.59 14.95
C GLU A 261 1.40 -13.26 14.22
N SER A 262 1.59 -13.80 13.01
CA SER A 262 2.74 -13.50 12.15
C SER A 262 2.85 -12.00 11.88
N ARG A 263 1.72 -11.31 11.66
CA ARG A 263 1.68 -9.85 11.47
C ARG A 263 2.12 -9.09 12.70
N PHE A 264 1.61 -9.46 13.87
CA PHE A 264 2.04 -8.84 15.13
C PHE A 264 3.55 -8.96 15.35
N ARG A 265 4.13 -10.14 15.08
CA ARG A 265 5.58 -10.35 15.13
C ARG A 265 6.31 -9.50 14.10
N GLY A 266 5.80 -9.44 12.86
CA GLY A 266 6.36 -8.62 11.79
C GLY A 266 6.42 -7.15 12.14
N ILE A 267 5.42 -6.62 12.84
CA ILE A 267 5.39 -5.21 13.27
C ILE A 267 6.45 -4.89 14.31
N ALA A 268 6.70 -5.83 15.24
CA ALA A 268 7.81 -5.69 16.17
C ALA A 268 9.17 -5.70 15.42
N ASP A 269 9.32 -6.51 14.37
CA ASP A 269 10.54 -6.54 13.56
C ASP A 269 10.72 -5.27 12.72
N ILE A 270 9.65 -4.76 12.13
CA ILE A 270 9.64 -3.46 11.44
C ILE A 270 10.13 -2.36 12.40
N SER A 271 9.61 -2.30 13.63
CA SER A 271 10.01 -1.27 14.61
C SER A 271 11.49 -1.32 15.03
N ARG A 272 12.13 -2.49 14.91
CA ARG A 272 13.55 -2.67 15.24
C ARG A 272 14.47 -2.34 14.07
N ARG A 273 14.00 -2.55 12.85
CA ARG A 273 14.80 -2.43 11.63
C ARG A 273 14.71 -1.06 10.98
N ILE A 274 13.57 -0.39 11.10
CA ILE A 274 13.32 0.90 10.47
C ILE A 274 13.27 1.98 11.54
N PRO A 275 14.20 2.95 11.51
CA PRO A 275 14.12 4.12 12.37
C PRO A 275 12.79 4.85 12.19
N ALA A 276 12.11 5.13 13.30
CA ALA A 276 10.81 5.76 13.33
C ALA A 276 10.86 7.14 14.01
N ALA A 277 10.02 8.07 13.56
CA ALA A 277 9.82 9.35 14.22
C ALA A 277 8.42 9.91 14.01
N ARG A 278 7.93 10.67 14.99
CA ARG A 278 6.76 11.53 14.81
C ARG A 278 7.20 12.82 14.10
N LEU A 279 6.53 13.17 13.02
CA LEU A 279 6.72 14.42 12.30
C LEU A 279 5.53 15.32 12.59
N HIS A 280 5.77 16.39 13.34
CA HIS A 280 4.74 17.37 13.67
C HIS A 280 4.56 18.33 12.49
N VAL A 281 3.38 18.30 11.86
CA VAL A 281 3.09 19.06 10.64
C VAL A 281 2.05 20.13 10.94
N PRO A 282 2.43 21.43 10.87
CA PRO A 282 1.47 22.53 11.00
C PRO A 282 0.40 22.45 9.92
N ARG A 283 -0.87 22.72 10.26
CA ARG A 283 -1.97 22.82 9.29
C ARG A 283 -1.93 24.14 8.52
N ASN A 284 -0.80 24.42 7.86
CA ASN A 284 -0.57 25.57 7.01
C ASN A 284 0.22 25.15 5.76
N LEU A 285 -0.38 25.27 4.57
CA LEU A 285 0.24 24.86 3.31
C LEU A 285 1.47 25.69 2.96
N ASP A 286 1.49 26.97 3.36
CA ASP A 286 2.62 27.87 3.11
C ASP A 286 3.89 27.45 3.88
N ARG A 287 3.73 26.60 4.90
CA ARG A 287 4.82 26.03 5.71
C ARG A 287 5.25 24.64 5.27
N LEU A 288 4.72 24.09 4.17
CA LEU A 288 5.22 22.84 3.59
C LEU A 288 6.73 22.87 3.25
N PRO A 289 7.32 23.97 2.75
CA PRO A 289 8.75 24.05 2.53
C PRO A 289 9.57 23.81 3.80
N GLU A 290 9.13 24.35 4.94
CA GLU A 290 9.77 24.15 6.25
C GLU A 290 9.77 22.68 6.67
N VAL A 291 8.63 21.99 6.51
CA VAL A 291 8.49 20.55 6.78
C VAL A 291 9.41 19.74 5.88
N TYR A 292 9.44 20.07 4.59
CA TYR A 292 10.29 19.42 3.61
C TYR A 292 11.78 19.59 3.95
N ASP A 293 12.22 20.81 4.25
CA ASP A 293 13.61 21.10 4.60
C ASP A 293 14.03 20.39 5.89
N LEU A 294 13.14 20.31 6.88
CA LEU A 294 13.40 19.57 8.11
C LEU A 294 13.63 18.08 7.84
N ILE A 295 12.83 17.46 6.96
CA ILE A 295 12.99 16.06 6.56
C ILE A 295 14.30 15.86 5.78
N GLN A 296 14.62 16.75 4.83
CA GLN A 296 15.84 16.64 4.01
C GLN A 296 17.12 16.75 4.86
N ASN A 297 17.04 17.47 5.98
CA ASN A 297 18.16 17.63 6.92
C ASN A 297 18.13 16.61 8.08
N ASP A 298 17.13 15.71 8.15
CA ASP A 298 17.11 14.65 9.16
C ASP A 298 18.19 13.61 8.87
N HIS A 299 18.79 13.09 9.94
CA HIS A 299 19.81 12.07 9.87
C HIS A 299 19.43 10.90 10.77
N VAL A 300 19.51 9.69 10.21
CA VAL A 300 19.40 8.45 10.98
C VAL A 300 20.69 8.34 11.81
N SER A 301 20.54 8.55 13.11
CA SER A 301 21.57 8.28 14.13
C SER A 301 21.58 6.81 14.51
#